data_AF-A0A9E2VQU2-F1
#
_entry.id   AF-A0A9E2VQU2-F1
#
_cell.length_a   1.000
_cell.length_b   1.000
_cell.length_c   1.000
_cell.angle_alpha   90.00
_cell.angle_beta   90.00
_cell.angle_gamma   90.00
#
_symmetry.space_group_name_H-M   'P 1'
#
loop_
_entity.id
_entity.type
_entity.pdbx_description
1 polymer ?
#
loop_
_entity_poly.entity_id
_entity_poly.type
_entity_poly.pdbx_seq_one_letter_code
_entity_poly.pdbx_strand_id
1 'polypeptide(L)'
;MIKGIIGAVIGGAIGATLWALIVYFTNSEVGIIAWAVGAMAGAGMMLGARDIQSPLCGVIAAFIALASIAGGKYAVVQTYVSKDTAQFQRDFVITEDYTKLYVADQLVEEYTREGKTLKWPEGYDAESAEEPHHYPPALWKDAEERWSAMSDEQKSVYYKALEANMKEFVKHASADATAEGFIASFSFWDVLWGVLAVPSAYKIGSGQGGDE
;
A
#
# COMPACT_ATOMS: atom_id res chain seq x y z
N MET A 1 -21.91 -27.27 -4.56
CA MET A 1 -20.79 -26.70 -3.80
C MET A 1 -20.38 -25.36 -4.40
N ILE A 2 -20.07 -25.32 -5.70
CA ILE A 2 -19.65 -24.11 -6.44
C ILE A 2 -20.57 -22.89 -6.19
N LYS A 3 -21.89 -23.05 -6.30
CA LYS A 3 -22.84 -21.96 -6.04
C LYS A 3 -22.75 -21.41 -4.60
N GLY A 4 -22.50 -22.28 -3.61
CA GLY A 4 -22.26 -21.89 -2.22
C GLY A 4 -20.96 -21.11 -2.06
N ILE A 5 -19.87 -21.55 -2.71
CA ILE A 5 -18.60 -20.81 -2.72
C ILE A 5 -18.78 -19.41 -3.32
N ILE A 6 -19.45 -19.31 -4.47
CA ILE A 6 -19.76 -18.03 -5.11
C ILE A 6 -20.58 -17.14 -4.17
N GLY A 7 -21.63 -17.70 -3.54
CA GLY A 7 -22.45 -16.97 -2.58
C GLY A 7 -21.64 -16.46 -1.39
N ALA A 8 -20.76 -17.30 -0.83
CA ALA A 8 -19.90 -16.93 0.28
C ALA A 8 -18.91 -15.81 -0.08
N VAL A 9 -18.31 -15.88 -1.27
CA VAL A 9 -17.42 -14.81 -1.79
C VAL A 9 -18.20 -13.51 -1.94
N ILE A 10 -19.42 -13.55 -2.49
CA ILE A 10 -20.28 -12.36 -2.63
C ILE A 10 -20.63 -11.79 -1.25
N GLY A 11 -21.07 -12.64 -0.32
CA GLY A 11 -21.42 -12.21 1.05
C GLY A 11 -20.22 -11.60 1.78
N GLY A 12 -19.05 -12.24 1.70
CA GLY A 12 -17.80 -11.73 2.24
C GLY A 12 -17.38 -10.40 1.62
N ALA A 13 -17.47 -10.27 0.29
CA ALA A 13 -17.14 -9.04 -0.43
C ALA A 13 -18.09 -7.88 -0.08
N ILE A 14 -19.39 -8.14 0.04
CA ILE A 14 -20.37 -7.15 0.52
C ILE A 14 -20.00 -6.69 1.92
N GLY A 15 -19.69 -7.64 2.81
CA GLY A 15 -19.30 -7.32 4.17
C GLY A 15 -18.02 -6.48 4.26
N ALA A 16 -16.98 -6.88 3.53
CA ALA A 16 -15.72 -6.13 3.47
C ALA A 16 -15.93 -4.72 2.89
N THR A 17 -16.80 -4.59 1.87
CA THR A 17 -17.14 -3.29 1.28
C THR A 17 -17.86 -2.38 2.28
N LEU A 18 -18.85 -2.91 2.99
CA LEU A 18 -19.55 -2.17 4.05
C LEU A 18 -18.60 -1.73 5.15
N TRP A 19 -17.65 -2.59 5.52
CA TRP A 19 -16.62 -2.24 6.49
C TRP A 19 -15.75 -1.08 6.00
N ALA A 20 -15.21 -1.18 4.78
CA ALA A 20 -14.40 -0.13 4.19
C ALA A 20 -15.14 1.21 4.11
N LEU A 21 -16.44 1.19 3.75
CA LEU A 21 -17.28 2.39 3.74
C LEU A 21 -17.45 2.99 5.14
N ILE A 22 -17.70 2.17 6.16
CA ILE A 22 -17.83 2.66 7.54
C ILE A 22 -16.53 3.32 7.99
N VAL A 23 -15.37 2.70 7.77
CA VAL A 23 -14.08 3.29 8.13
C VAL A 23 -13.85 4.59 7.36
N TYR A 24 -14.14 4.61 6.07
CA TYR A 24 -13.99 5.80 5.23
C TYR A 24 -14.79 7.00 5.74
N PHE A 25 -16.03 6.81 6.18
CA PHE A 25 -16.89 7.90 6.64
C PHE A 25 -16.70 8.26 8.12
N THR A 26 -16.34 7.29 8.97
CA THR A 26 -16.25 7.51 10.41
C THR A 26 -14.82 7.75 10.91
N ASN A 27 -13.81 7.43 10.10
CA ASN A 27 -12.40 7.36 10.49
C ASN A 27 -12.18 6.50 11.75
N SER A 28 -13.04 5.50 11.96
CA SER A 28 -13.01 4.64 13.14
C SER A 28 -13.17 3.18 12.73
N GLU A 29 -12.29 2.33 13.25
CA GLU A 29 -12.38 0.89 13.08
C GLU A 29 -13.25 0.28 14.17
N VAL A 30 -14.43 -0.23 13.78
CA VAL A 30 -15.32 -0.94 14.71
C VAL A 30 -15.18 -2.44 14.49
N GLY A 31 -14.45 -3.10 15.38
CA GLY A 31 -14.13 -4.53 15.25
C GLY A 31 -15.36 -5.46 15.15
N ILE A 32 -16.53 -5.05 15.66
CA ILE A 32 -17.79 -5.81 15.53
C ILE A 32 -18.17 -6.08 14.06
N ILE A 33 -17.70 -5.27 13.13
CA ILE A 33 -18.00 -5.44 11.71
C ILE A 33 -17.35 -6.74 11.18
N ALA A 34 -16.18 -7.13 11.68
CA ALA A 34 -15.53 -8.39 11.29
C ALA A 34 -16.42 -9.62 11.58
N TRP A 35 -17.16 -9.60 12.69
CA TRP A 35 -18.16 -10.61 13.00
C TRP A 35 -19.31 -10.62 11.97
N ALA A 36 -19.82 -9.44 11.60
CA ALA A 36 -20.84 -9.30 10.56
C ALA A 36 -20.37 -9.80 9.18
N VAL A 37 -19.11 -9.55 8.80
CA VAL A 37 -18.50 -10.11 7.58
C VAL A 37 -18.55 -11.63 7.59
N GLY A 38 -18.19 -12.26 8.72
CA GLY A 38 -18.28 -13.71 8.87
C GLY A 38 -19.71 -14.25 8.73
N ALA A 39 -20.68 -13.58 9.34
CA ALA A 39 -22.08 -13.94 9.21
C ALA A 39 -22.57 -13.84 7.75
N MET A 40 -22.19 -12.78 7.02
CA MET A 40 -22.55 -12.59 5.62
C MET A 40 -21.91 -13.64 4.69
N ALA A 41 -20.65 -14.00 4.91
CA ALA A 41 -20.00 -15.09 4.16
C ALA A 41 -20.70 -16.43 4.42
N GLY A 42 -21.06 -16.72 5.68
CA GLY A 42 -21.86 -17.89 6.04
C GLY A 42 -23.24 -17.90 5.36
N ALA A 43 -23.96 -16.78 5.40
CA ALA A 43 -25.28 -16.64 4.76
C ALA A 43 -25.18 -16.81 3.24
N GLY A 44 -24.14 -16.25 2.62
CA GLY A 44 -23.84 -16.45 1.21
C GLY A 44 -23.62 -17.92 0.86
N MET A 45 -22.83 -18.64 1.67
CA MET A 45 -22.65 -20.09 1.53
C MET A 45 -23.99 -20.83 1.62
N MET A 46 -24.77 -20.54 2.67
CA MET A 46 -26.06 -21.17 2.94
C MET A 46 -27.04 -21.01 1.77
N LEU A 47 -27.21 -19.78 1.28
CA LEU A 47 -28.12 -19.43 0.18
C LEU A 47 -27.69 -20.04 -1.17
N GLY A 48 -26.38 -20.15 -1.40
CA GLY A 48 -25.84 -20.72 -2.63
C GLY A 48 -25.78 -22.25 -2.62
N ALA A 49 -25.53 -22.86 -1.45
CA ALA A 49 -25.46 -24.31 -1.28
C ALA A 49 -26.86 -24.93 -1.25
N ARG A 50 -27.84 -24.32 -0.58
CA ARG A 50 -29.22 -24.87 -0.45
C ARG A 50 -29.21 -26.34 -0.01
N ASP A 51 -29.69 -27.26 -0.85
CA ASP A 51 -29.96 -28.66 -0.54
C ASP A 51 -28.70 -29.54 -0.31
N ILE A 52 -27.51 -28.97 -0.48
CA ILE A 52 -26.21 -29.65 -0.31
C ILE A 52 -25.38 -29.04 0.81
N GLN A 53 -26.03 -28.40 1.79
CA GLN A 53 -25.38 -27.95 3.02
C GLN A 53 -24.71 -29.13 3.74
N SER A 54 -23.52 -28.88 4.26
CA SER A 54 -22.70 -29.88 4.92
C SER A 54 -21.69 -29.20 5.85
N PRO A 55 -21.06 -29.95 6.79
CA PRO A 55 -19.96 -29.41 7.60
C PRO A 55 -18.83 -28.79 6.76
N LEU A 56 -18.57 -29.34 5.57
CA LEU A 56 -17.56 -28.80 4.64
C LEU A 56 -17.95 -27.41 4.11
N CYS A 57 -19.24 -27.14 3.88
CA CYS A 57 -19.71 -25.80 3.51
C CYS A 57 -19.39 -24.78 4.61
N GLY A 58 -19.59 -25.15 5.88
CA GLY A 58 -19.21 -24.31 7.02
C GLY A 58 -17.71 -24.02 7.07
N VAL A 59 -16.86 -25.03 6.87
CA VAL A 59 -15.40 -24.85 6.83
C VAL A 59 -14.99 -23.88 5.73
N ILE A 60 -15.53 -24.05 4.51
CA ILE A 60 -15.20 -23.17 3.39
C ILE A 60 -15.70 -21.74 3.65
N ALA A 61 -16.90 -21.58 4.23
CA ALA A 61 -17.43 -20.27 4.61
C ALA A 61 -16.55 -19.56 5.64
N ALA A 62 -16.02 -20.29 6.64
CA ALA A 62 -15.09 -19.75 7.61
C ALA A 62 -13.77 -19.27 6.99
N PHE A 63 -13.19 -20.02 6.06
CA PHE A 63 -11.99 -19.57 5.33
C PHE A 63 -12.27 -18.32 4.48
N ILE A 64 -13.40 -18.27 3.79
CA ILE A 64 -13.79 -17.10 3.00
C ILE A 64 -14.05 -15.89 3.91
N ALA A 65 -14.65 -16.09 5.08
CA ALA A 65 -14.82 -15.04 6.08
C ALA A 65 -13.48 -14.45 6.52
N LEU A 66 -12.50 -15.28 6.89
CA LEU A 66 -11.16 -14.83 7.27
C LEU A 66 -10.48 -14.06 6.13
N ALA A 67 -10.54 -14.59 4.91
CA ALA A 67 -9.99 -13.92 3.73
C ALA A 67 -10.68 -12.57 3.47
N SER A 68 -11.99 -12.48 3.68
CA SER A 68 -12.76 -11.23 3.51
C SER A 68 -12.44 -10.20 4.58
N ILE A 69 -12.24 -10.63 5.83
CA ILE A 69 -11.81 -9.76 6.94
C ILE A 69 -10.41 -9.20 6.65
N ALA A 70 -9.46 -10.07 6.30
CA ALA A 70 -8.11 -9.66 5.93
C ALA A 70 -8.11 -8.73 4.70
N GLY A 71 -8.87 -9.08 3.66
CA GLY A 71 -9.02 -8.25 2.47
C GLY A 71 -9.65 -6.88 2.76
N GLY A 72 -10.63 -6.82 3.66
CA GLY A 72 -11.24 -5.57 4.11
C GLY A 72 -10.23 -4.63 4.78
N LYS A 73 -9.44 -5.14 5.73
CA LYS A 73 -8.37 -4.36 6.38
C LYS A 73 -7.31 -3.90 5.38
N TYR A 74 -6.87 -4.79 4.50
CA TYR A 74 -5.89 -4.45 3.47
C TYR A 74 -6.41 -3.31 2.58
N ALA A 75 -7.66 -3.37 2.12
CA ALA A 75 -8.27 -2.34 1.29
C ALA A 75 -8.37 -0.98 2.00
N VAL A 76 -8.67 -0.97 3.30
CA VAL A 76 -8.70 0.24 4.12
C VAL A 76 -7.31 0.88 4.17
N VAL A 77 -6.27 0.11 4.54
CA VAL A 77 -4.89 0.61 4.61
C VAL A 77 -4.41 1.09 3.25
N GLN A 78 -4.62 0.30 2.20
CA GLN A 78 -4.27 0.68 0.83
C GLN A 78 -4.93 2.00 0.42
N THR A 79 -6.18 2.23 0.82
CA THR A 79 -6.89 3.48 0.52
C THR A 79 -6.27 4.68 1.22
N TYR A 80 -5.86 4.56 2.48
CA TYR A 80 -5.14 5.63 3.19
C TYR A 80 -3.78 5.92 2.55
N VAL A 81 -2.96 4.88 2.36
CA VAL A 81 -1.63 5.03 1.74
C VAL A 81 -1.75 5.62 0.34
N SER A 82 -2.69 5.15 -0.48
CA SER A 82 -2.88 5.68 -1.84
C SER A 82 -3.31 7.15 -1.85
N LYS A 83 -4.11 7.59 -0.86
CA LYS A 83 -4.49 9.01 -0.73
C LYS A 83 -3.30 9.87 -0.39
N ASP A 84 -2.49 9.45 0.59
CA ASP A 84 -1.31 10.17 1.04
C ASP A 84 -0.26 10.23 -0.09
N THR A 85 -0.03 9.11 -0.77
CA THR A 85 0.83 9.03 -1.95
C THR A 85 0.35 9.94 -3.08
N ALA A 86 -0.95 9.94 -3.39
CA ALA A 86 -1.49 10.81 -4.42
C ALA A 86 -1.40 12.29 -4.03
N GLN A 87 -1.48 12.61 -2.74
CA GLN A 87 -1.26 13.96 -2.24
C GLN A 87 0.21 14.37 -2.38
N PHE A 88 1.13 13.53 -1.90
CA PHE A 88 2.56 13.75 -2.07
C PHE A 88 2.94 14.00 -3.53
N GLN A 89 2.43 13.20 -4.47
CA GLN A 89 2.69 13.39 -5.90
C GLN A 89 2.14 14.70 -6.47
N ARG A 90 1.06 15.25 -5.91
CA ARG A 90 0.52 16.55 -6.33
C ARG A 90 1.32 17.72 -5.75
N ASP A 91 1.74 17.59 -4.50
CA ASP A 91 2.41 18.65 -3.76
C ASP A 91 3.91 18.70 -4.05
N PHE A 92 4.50 17.56 -4.45
CA PHE A 92 5.90 17.48 -4.85
C PHE A 92 6.12 18.12 -6.23
N VAL A 93 6.79 19.27 -6.23
CA VAL A 93 7.20 19.98 -7.44
C VAL A 93 8.68 19.70 -7.67
N ILE A 94 9.01 19.13 -8.83
CA ILE A 94 10.42 18.98 -9.25
C ILE A 94 10.96 20.38 -9.54
N THR A 95 11.77 20.90 -8.63
CA THR A 95 12.41 22.20 -8.79
C THR A 95 13.66 22.08 -9.65
N GLU A 96 14.11 23.22 -10.17
CA GLU A 96 15.38 23.29 -10.90
C GLU A 96 16.55 22.85 -10.02
N ASP A 97 16.57 23.27 -8.75
CA ASP A 97 17.63 22.90 -7.80
C ASP A 97 17.65 21.39 -7.55
N TYR A 98 16.48 20.76 -7.42
CA TYR A 98 16.40 19.29 -7.31
C TYR A 98 16.95 18.59 -8.56
N THR A 99 16.77 19.21 -9.73
CA THR A 99 17.30 18.66 -10.99
C THR A 99 18.81 18.85 -11.10
N LYS A 100 19.35 19.95 -10.59
CA LYS A 100 20.80 20.18 -10.50
C LYS A 100 21.50 19.19 -9.57
N LEU A 101 20.85 18.76 -8.49
CA LEU A 101 21.37 17.68 -7.62
C LEU A 101 21.63 16.41 -8.41
N TYR A 102 20.70 16.01 -9.27
CA TYR A 102 20.89 14.84 -10.14
C TYR A 102 22.06 15.00 -11.12
N VAL A 103 22.31 16.21 -11.63
CA VAL A 103 23.51 16.50 -12.45
C VAL A 103 24.77 16.43 -11.61
N ALA A 104 24.73 16.92 -10.37
CA ALA A 104 25.85 16.84 -9.44
C ALA A 104 26.21 15.38 -9.12
N ASP A 105 25.22 14.51 -8.88
CA ASP A 105 25.44 13.07 -8.64
C ASP A 105 26.13 12.39 -9.83
N GLN A 106 25.70 12.71 -11.05
CA GLN A 106 26.37 12.20 -12.26
C GLN A 106 27.83 12.67 -12.36
N LEU A 107 28.11 13.92 -11.98
CA LEU A 107 29.47 14.44 -11.94
C LEU A 107 30.31 13.79 -10.84
N VAL A 108 29.72 13.44 -9.69
CA VAL A 108 30.39 12.66 -8.63
C VAL A 108 30.85 11.32 -9.19
N GLU A 109 29.97 10.59 -9.89
CA GLU A 109 30.31 9.32 -10.53
C GLU A 109 31.40 9.48 -11.61
N GLU A 110 31.28 10.51 -12.46
CA GLU A 110 32.25 10.82 -13.51
C GLU A 110 33.63 11.12 -12.91
N TYR A 111 33.71 11.99 -11.91
CA TYR A 111 34.96 12.37 -11.27
C TYR A 111 35.60 11.20 -10.53
N THR A 112 34.78 10.38 -9.86
CA THR A 112 35.25 9.15 -9.20
C THR A 112 35.83 8.17 -10.22
N ARG A 113 35.18 7.99 -11.38
CA ARG A 113 35.65 7.11 -12.46
C ARG A 113 36.96 7.60 -13.09
N GLU A 114 37.14 8.92 -13.16
CA GLU A 114 38.38 9.56 -13.62
C GLU A 114 39.50 9.57 -12.56
N GLY A 115 39.23 9.11 -11.34
CA GLY A 115 40.19 9.13 -10.23
C GLY A 115 40.44 10.52 -9.64
N LYS A 116 39.56 11.49 -9.89
CA LYS A 116 39.62 12.81 -9.26
C LYS A 116 39.21 12.70 -7.79
N THR A 117 40.01 13.29 -6.90
CA THR A 117 39.69 13.36 -5.48
C THR A 117 38.68 14.46 -5.20
N LEU A 118 37.50 14.09 -4.70
CA LEU A 118 36.46 15.02 -4.26
C LEU A 118 36.73 15.48 -2.82
N LYS A 119 36.68 16.80 -2.58
CA LYS A 119 36.81 17.39 -1.25
C LYS A 119 35.43 17.71 -0.70
N TRP A 120 34.82 16.72 -0.04
CA TRP A 120 33.50 16.88 0.56
C TRP A 120 33.52 17.81 1.77
N PRO A 121 32.42 18.56 2.01
CA PRO A 121 32.17 19.23 3.29
C PRO A 121 32.17 18.23 4.46
N GLU A 122 32.43 18.73 5.67
CA GLU A 122 32.51 17.88 6.87
C GLU A 122 31.17 17.19 7.15
N GLY A 123 31.19 15.87 7.32
CA GLY A 123 30.00 15.06 7.59
C GLY A 123 29.18 14.64 6.36
N TYR A 124 29.65 14.97 5.15
CA TYR A 124 28.97 14.60 3.91
C TYR A 124 29.85 13.76 2.99
N ASP A 125 29.18 12.94 2.19
CA ASP A 125 29.77 12.17 1.10
C ASP A 125 28.77 12.00 -0.04
N ALA A 126 29.09 11.13 -1.00
CA ALA A 126 28.25 10.86 -2.17
C ALA A 126 26.89 10.24 -1.84
N GLU A 127 26.76 9.56 -0.69
CA GLU A 127 25.52 8.86 -0.29
C GLU A 127 24.64 9.74 0.60
N SER A 128 25.21 10.72 1.30
CA SER A 128 24.49 11.57 2.26
C SER A 128 24.19 13.00 1.76
N ALA A 129 24.64 13.36 0.56
CA ALA A 129 24.47 14.70 0.02
C ALA A 129 23.08 14.92 -0.60
N GLU A 130 22.21 15.61 0.12
CA GLU A 130 20.83 15.90 -0.35
C GLU A 130 20.58 17.38 -0.77
N GLU A 131 21.54 18.27 -0.57
CA GLU A 131 21.37 19.71 -0.79
C GLU A 131 22.61 20.31 -1.48
N PRO A 132 22.49 21.44 -2.21
CA PRO A 132 23.61 22.06 -2.92
C PRO A 132 24.87 22.26 -2.09
N HIS A 133 24.70 22.66 -0.83
CA HIS A 133 25.82 22.97 0.07
C HIS A 133 26.48 21.72 0.68
N HIS A 134 25.89 20.54 0.50
CA HIS A 134 26.48 19.25 0.89
C HIS A 134 27.53 18.75 -0.12
N TYR A 135 27.57 19.30 -1.33
CA TYR A 135 28.54 18.91 -2.37
C TYR A 135 29.84 19.72 -2.28
N PRO A 136 30.97 19.20 -2.81
CA PRO A 136 32.19 19.97 -2.98
C PRO A 136 31.90 21.25 -3.80
N PRO A 137 32.29 22.45 -3.33
CA PRO A 137 31.92 23.70 -4.01
C PRO A 137 32.35 23.78 -5.48
N ALA A 138 33.50 23.17 -5.83
CA ALA A 138 33.96 23.09 -7.21
C ALA A 138 33.06 22.20 -8.07
N LEU A 139 32.63 21.06 -7.54
CA LEU A 139 31.74 20.13 -8.25
C LEU A 139 30.35 20.74 -8.45
N TRP A 140 29.81 21.42 -7.44
CA TRP A 140 28.53 22.10 -7.57
C TRP A 140 28.56 23.18 -8.66
N LYS A 141 29.64 23.97 -8.71
CA LYS A 141 29.85 24.95 -9.77
C LYS A 141 29.86 24.30 -11.17
N ASP A 142 30.56 23.17 -11.31
CA ASP A 142 30.58 22.42 -12.57
C ASP A 142 29.17 21.88 -12.93
N ALA A 143 28.37 21.47 -11.94
CA ALA A 143 26.98 21.05 -12.14
C ALA A 143 26.10 22.20 -12.64
N GLU A 144 26.22 23.39 -12.05
CA GLU A 144 25.50 24.60 -12.48
C GLU A 144 25.90 25.03 -13.90
N GLU A 145 27.19 24.98 -14.22
CA GLU A 145 27.70 25.28 -15.56
C GLU A 145 27.17 24.28 -16.58
N ARG A 146 27.21 22.98 -16.25
CA ARG A 146 26.69 21.91 -17.12
C ARG A 146 25.20 22.06 -17.34
N TRP A 147 24.42 22.30 -16.29
CA TRP A 147 22.98 22.52 -16.38
C TRP A 147 22.64 23.76 -17.22
N SER A 148 23.38 24.86 -17.02
CA SER A 148 23.17 26.10 -17.77
C SER A 148 23.49 25.96 -19.25
N ALA A 149 24.44 25.08 -19.60
CA ALA A 149 24.81 24.78 -20.98
C ALA A 149 23.83 23.83 -21.70
N MET A 150 22.90 23.18 -20.97
CA MET A 150 21.93 22.26 -21.57
C MET A 150 20.81 23.01 -22.31
N SER A 151 20.39 22.47 -23.46
CA SER A 151 19.18 22.89 -24.14
C SER A 151 17.92 22.50 -23.36
N ASP A 152 16.79 23.12 -23.68
CA ASP A 152 15.50 22.81 -23.04
C ASP A 152 15.08 21.35 -23.29
N GLU A 153 15.40 20.79 -24.45
CA GLU A 153 15.16 19.38 -24.77
C GLU A 153 15.97 18.46 -23.86
N GLN A 154 17.25 18.79 -23.62
CA GLN A 154 18.11 18.02 -22.71
C GLN A 154 17.58 18.11 -21.28
N LYS A 155 17.23 19.31 -20.80
CA LYS A 155 16.64 19.50 -19.47
C LYS A 155 15.34 18.70 -19.32
N SER A 156 14.48 18.66 -20.35
CA SER A 156 13.25 17.86 -20.34
C SER A 156 13.50 16.37 -20.14
N VAL A 157 14.61 15.82 -20.68
CA VAL A 157 15.00 14.43 -20.44
C VAL A 157 15.30 14.18 -18.97
N TYR A 158 16.01 15.08 -18.31
CA TYR A 158 16.31 14.99 -16.87
C TYR A 158 15.05 15.08 -16.02
N TYR A 159 14.15 16.03 -16.30
CA TYR A 159 12.86 16.12 -15.61
C TYR A 159 12.06 14.82 -15.71
N LYS A 160 11.99 14.21 -16.89
CA LYS A 160 11.28 12.94 -17.09
C LYS A 160 11.96 11.78 -16.36
N ALA A 161 13.29 11.75 -16.33
CA ALA A 161 14.04 10.74 -15.59
C ALA A 161 13.78 10.85 -14.08
N LEU A 162 13.81 12.07 -13.53
CA LEU A 162 13.48 12.31 -12.13
C LEU A 162 12.03 11.96 -11.80
N GLU A 163 11.09 12.31 -12.67
CA GLU A 163 9.69 11.93 -12.50
C GLU A 163 9.51 10.41 -12.50
N ALA A 164 10.23 9.69 -13.37
CA ALA A 164 10.20 8.23 -13.42
C ALA A 164 10.80 7.61 -12.15
N ASN A 165 11.98 8.06 -11.72
CA ASN A 165 12.64 7.59 -10.50
C ASN A 165 11.78 7.87 -9.26
N MET A 166 11.16 9.06 -9.17
CA MET A 166 10.26 9.41 -8.09
C MET A 166 9.01 8.53 -8.07
N LYS A 167 8.40 8.27 -9.25
CA LYS A 167 7.25 7.35 -9.34
C LYS A 167 7.61 5.94 -8.87
N GLU A 168 8.79 5.45 -9.22
CA GLU A 168 9.27 4.14 -8.80
C GLU A 168 9.54 4.11 -7.28
N PHE A 169 10.26 5.09 -6.76
CA PHE A 169 10.50 5.24 -5.32
C PHE A 169 9.19 5.28 -4.53
N VAL A 170 8.26 6.17 -4.91
CA VAL A 170 6.96 6.33 -4.27
C VAL A 170 6.15 5.03 -4.34
N LYS A 171 6.21 4.30 -5.45
CA LYS A 171 5.53 3.00 -5.59
C LYS A 171 6.07 1.98 -4.59
N HIS A 172 7.39 1.87 -4.43
CA HIS A 172 8.02 0.97 -3.47
C HIS A 172 7.69 1.39 -2.03
N ALA A 173 7.91 2.66 -1.68
CA ALA A 173 7.58 3.19 -0.37
C ALA A 173 6.09 3.00 0.00
N SER A 174 5.18 3.19 -0.97
CA SER A 174 3.74 2.94 -0.77
C SER A 174 3.43 1.46 -0.53
N ALA A 175 4.12 0.55 -1.22
CA ALA A 175 3.91 -0.88 -1.04
C ALA A 175 4.37 -1.33 0.36
N ASP A 176 5.53 -0.86 0.80
CA ASP A 176 6.09 -1.14 2.13
C ASP A 176 5.20 -0.55 3.23
N ALA A 177 4.81 0.72 3.10
CA ALA A 177 3.87 1.37 4.02
C ALA A 177 2.51 0.65 4.09
N THR A 178 2.02 0.11 2.96
CA THR A 178 0.78 -0.68 2.95
C THR A 178 0.96 -2.01 3.69
N ALA A 179 2.09 -2.69 3.49
CA ALA A 179 2.37 -3.97 4.15
C ALA A 179 2.54 -3.79 5.67
N GLU A 180 3.31 -2.79 6.08
CA GLU A 180 3.50 -2.45 7.49
C GLU A 180 2.19 -1.98 8.14
N GLY A 181 1.47 -1.06 7.48
CA GLY A 181 0.18 -0.57 7.93
C GLY A 181 -0.85 -1.69 8.05
N PHE A 182 -0.85 -2.66 7.14
CA PHE A 182 -1.72 -3.82 7.21
C PHE A 182 -1.45 -4.66 8.46
N ILE A 183 -0.19 -5.00 8.74
CA ILE A 183 0.18 -5.75 9.94
C ILE A 183 -0.16 -4.95 11.21
N ALA A 184 0.18 -3.67 11.23
CA ALA A 184 -0.08 -2.78 12.35
C ALA A 184 -1.58 -2.53 12.61
N SER A 185 -2.43 -2.66 11.58
CA SER A 185 -3.88 -2.50 11.71
C SER A 185 -4.54 -3.62 12.54
N PHE A 186 -3.86 -4.75 12.78
CA PHE A 186 -4.41 -5.81 13.62
C PHE A 186 -4.19 -5.51 15.09
N SER A 187 -5.29 -5.29 15.79
CA SER A 187 -5.34 -5.14 17.24
C SER A 187 -5.72 -6.46 17.91
N PHE A 188 -5.55 -6.52 19.23
CA PHE A 188 -6.08 -7.61 20.06
C PHE A 188 -7.59 -7.83 19.84
N TRP A 189 -8.35 -6.75 19.62
CA TRP A 189 -9.80 -6.84 19.39
C TRP A 189 -10.14 -7.53 18.08
N ASP A 190 -9.31 -7.39 17.04
CA ASP A 190 -9.52 -8.06 15.75
C ASP A 190 -9.42 -9.58 15.88
N VAL A 191 -8.55 -10.07 16.78
CA VAL A 191 -8.47 -11.50 17.11
C VAL A 191 -9.77 -11.96 17.76
N LEU A 192 -10.28 -11.22 18.74
CA LEU A 192 -11.56 -11.54 19.40
C LEU A 192 -12.70 -11.62 18.38
N TRP A 193 -12.85 -10.61 17.52
CA TRP A 193 -13.93 -10.58 16.54
C TRP A 193 -13.75 -11.61 15.43
N GLY A 194 -12.50 -11.91 15.03
CA GLY A 194 -12.19 -13.02 14.12
C GLY A 194 -12.58 -14.38 14.71
N VAL A 195 -12.32 -14.59 16.00
CA VAL A 195 -12.73 -15.81 16.74
C VAL A 195 -14.25 -15.93 16.80
N LEU A 196 -15.01 -14.83 16.80
CA LEU A 196 -16.48 -14.86 16.74
C LEU A 196 -17.00 -15.02 15.30
N ALA A 197 -16.32 -14.44 14.33
CA ALA A 197 -16.68 -14.49 12.92
C ALA A 197 -16.61 -15.92 12.36
N VAL A 198 -15.56 -16.68 12.72
CA VAL A 198 -15.31 -18.03 12.20
C VAL A 198 -16.41 -19.03 12.57
N PRO A 199 -16.79 -19.21 13.86
CA PRO A 199 -17.89 -20.10 14.24
C PRO A 199 -19.23 -19.64 13.68
N SER A 200 -19.45 -18.33 13.56
CA SER A 200 -20.68 -17.77 12.98
C SER A 200 -20.79 -18.14 11.49
N ALA A 201 -19.72 -17.92 10.72
CA ALA A 201 -19.63 -18.31 9.31
C ALA A 201 -19.80 -19.83 9.15
N TYR A 202 -19.15 -20.62 10.01
CA TYR A 202 -19.26 -22.07 10.01
C TYR A 202 -20.69 -22.54 10.25
N LYS A 203 -21.31 -22.09 11.35
CA LYS A 203 -22.65 -22.54 11.76
C LYS A 203 -23.70 -22.17 10.72
N ILE A 204 -23.64 -20.96 10.17
CA ILE A 204 -24.58 -20.52 9.13
C ILE A 204 -24.31 -21.28 7.83
N GLY A 205 -23.04 -21.39 7.40
CA GLY A 205 -22.68 -22.05 6.16
C GLY A 205 -22.91 -23.56 6.15
N SER A 206 -22.88 -24.21 7.32
CA SER A 206 -23.11 -25.65 7.46
C SER A 206 -24.59 -26.05 7.50
N GLY A 207 -25.51 -25.11 7.72
CA GLY A 207 -26.94 -25.37 7.87
C GLY A 207 -27.39 -25.74 9.29
N GLN A 208 -26.47 -25.86 10.25
CA GLN A 208 -26.76 -26.30 11.63
C GLN A 208 -27.60 -25.33 12.48
N GLY A 209 -28.08 -24.23 11.91
CA GLY A 209 -28.94 -23.25 12.59
C GLY A 209 -30.43 -23.30 12.19
N GLY A 210 -30.83 -24.21 11.29
CA GLY A 210 -32.18 -24.24 10.72
C GLY A 210 -33.11 -25.36 11.23
N ASP A 211 -32.65 -26.21 12.15
CA ASP A 211 -33.40 -27.38 12.64
C ASP A 211 -34.06 -27.15 14.03
N GLU A 212 -34.61 -25.94 14.26
CA GLU A 212 -35.52 -25.64 15.39
C GLU A 212 -36.89 -25.17 14.89
#